data_AF-A0A735N7H9-F1
#
_entry.id   AF-A0A735N7H9-F1
#
_cell.length_a   1.000
_cell.length_b   1.000
_cell.length_c   1.000
_cell.angle_alpha   90.00
_cell.angle_beta   90.00
_cell.angle_gamma   90.00
#
_symmetry.space_group_name_H-M   'P 1'
#
loop_
_entity.id
_entity.type
_entity.pdbx_description
1 polymer ?
#
loop_
_entity_poly.entity_id
_entity_poly.type
_entity_poly.pdbx_seq_one_letter_code
_entity_poly.pdbx_strand_id
1 'polypeptide(L)'
;MKISSSTPCLNFAPQKEYSAAVVPHPSKNAYADYVLETGKRIPFSAADLSNLYQSVIYAVHSSRSRLIDQHTANMIGNTVLDALSRSQTFRDAVIYGIHNKEVQLGCITYRNEYEINEDSPVGVDSIHLLTHSELYEYEAGQEPILPICEARKDEHEEAYISFSAAPDTDSCEMPSWQEGLIHEIIHHVTGAGDPLEDGNIEPGPTEILARRIAQELGWSIPEFTGYASPDRVAHLRTRNLNALRQTATRHEDNEEAFFERLDVISEGYEASADFTE
;
A
#
# COMPACT_ATOMS: atom_id res chain seq x y z
N MET A 1 -0.83 -23.31 18.74
CA MET A 1 0.55 -23.63 18.30
C MET A 1 0.83 -22.64 17.17
N LYS A 2 1.55 -21.54 17.44
CA LYS A 2 1.82 -20.51 16.44
C LYS A 2 2.82 -21.09 15.43
N ILE A 3 2.36 -21.34 14.21
CA ILE A 3 3.22 -21.70 13.09
C ILE A 3 3.80 -20.38 12.62
N SER A 4 5.10 -20.14 12.81
CA SER A 4 5.75 -19.00 12.16
C SER A 4 5.70 -19.25 10.66
N SER A 5 4.80 -18.59 9.95
CA SER A 5 4.80 -18.58 8.49
C SER A 5 5.91 -17.63 8.05
N SER A 6 7.17 -18.06 8.13
CA SER A 6 8.25 -17.30 7.51
C SER A 6 8.03 -17.34 6.01
N THR A 7 7.50 -16.26 5.45
CA THR A 7 7.40 -16.06 4.01
C THR A 7 8.77 -16.30 3.40
N PRO A 8 8.90 -17.20 2.40
CA PRO A 8 10.20 -17.52 1.86
C PRO A 8 10.76 -16.31 1.09
N CYS A 9 11.63 -15.55 1.74
CA CYS A 9 12.43 -14.52 1.09
C CYS A 9 13.44 -15.20 0.14
N LEU A 10 13.60 -14.63 -1.06
CA LEU A 10 14.43 -15.19 -2.11
C LEU A 10 15.91 -14.91 -1.81
N ASN A 11 16.76 -15.91 -2.01
CA ASN A 11 18.20 -15.78 -1.91
C ASN A 11 18.77 -15.28 -3.24
N PHE A 12 19.00 -13.97 -3.34
CA PHE A 12 19.69 -13.37 -4.48
C PHE A 12 21.21 -13.33 -4.26
N ALA A 13 21.97 -13.48 -5.34
CA ALA A 13 23.43 -13.46 -5.26
C ALA A 13 23.94 -12.05 -4.86
N PRO A 14 24.88 -11.94 -3.89
CA PRO A 14 25.43 -10.65 -3.48
C PRO A 14 26.30 -10.01 -4.57
N GLN A 15 26.28 -8.67 -4.64
CA GLN A 15 27.13 -7.91 -5.57
C GLN A 15 28.54 -7.66 -5.03
N LYS A 16 29.47 -7.35 -5.97
CA LYS A 16 30.72 -6.62 -5.68
C LYS A 16 30.39 -5.17 -5.31
N GLU A 17 30.86 -4.71 -4.15
CA GLU A 17 30.78 -3.31 -3.73
C GLU A 17 31.35 -2.38 -4.82
N TYR A 18 30.52 -1.45 -5.31
CA TYR A 18 30.91 -0.44 -6.27
C TYR A 18 31.01 0.93 -5.58
N SER A 19 32.07 1.66 -5.89
CA SER A 19 32.43 2.93 -5.25
C SER A 19 31.54 4.10 -5.70
N ALA A 20 30.70 4.54 -4.75
CA ALA A 20 30.07 5.84 -4.50
C ALA A 20 29.86 6.84 -5.66
N ALA A 21 28.68 6.79 -6.29
CA ALA A 21 27.95 8.05 -6.51
C ALA A 21 27.53 8.59 -5.14
N VAL A 22 27.55 9.91 -4.93
CA VAL A 22 26.97 10.50 -3.72
C VAL A 22 25.49 10.14 -3.70
N VAL A 23 25.10 9.29 -2.76
CA VAL A 23 23.70 8.86 -2.61
C VAL A 23 22.88 10.07 -2.19
N PRO A 24 21.85 10.48 -2.97
CA PRO A 24 20.96 11.56 -2.56
C PRO A 24 20.26 11.22 -1.24
N HIS A 25 19.82 12.23 -0.50
CA HIS A 25 19.03 11.97 0.71
C HIS A 25 17.70 11.29 0.33
N PRO A 26 17.23 10.24 1.06
CA PRO A 26 16.04 9.47 0.70
C PRO A 26 14.73 10.24 0.62
N SER A 27 14.67 11.44 1.21
CA SER A 27 13.52 12.37 1.14
C SER A 27 13.64 13.45 0.05
N LYS A 28 14.68 13.42 -0.78
CA LYS A 28 14.89 14.40 -1.86
C LYS A 28 14.57 13.77 -3.21
N ASN A 29 13.90 14.52 -4.10
CA ASN A 29 13.42 14.04 -5.40
C ASN A 29 14.50 13.30 -6.23
N ALA A 30 15.76 13.73 -6.17
CA ALA A 30 16.88 13.10 -6.86
C ALA A 30 17.12 11.62 -6.46
N TYR A 31 16.63 11.19 -5.30
CA TYR A 31 16.73 9.80 -4.85
C TYR A 31 15.95 8.84 -5.77
N ALA A 32 14.84 9.28 -6.37
CA ALA A 32 14.07 8.47 -7.31
C ALA A 32 14.91 8.06 -8.53
N ASP A 33 15.62 9.00 -9.15
CA ASP A 33 16.48 8.70 -10.30
C ASP A 33 17.69 7.84 -9.89
N TYR A 34 18.27 8.10 -8.71
CA TYR A 34 19.35 7.27 -8.17
C TYR A 34 18.93 5.79 -7.98
N VAL A 35 17.74 5.54 -7.43
CA VAL A 35 17.18 4.19 -7.27
C VAL A 35 17.08 3.50 -8.61
N LEU A 36 16.49 4.16 -9.62
CA LEU A 36 16.28 3.57 -10.94
C LEU A 36 17.60 3.34 -11.70
N GLU A 37 18.53 4.30 -11.67
CA GLU A 37 19.85 4.13 -12.29
C GLU A 37 20.66 3.00 -11.66
N THR A 38 20.48 2.76 -10.36
CA THR A 38 21.13 1.67 -9.65
C THR A 38 20.44 0.33 -9.93
N GLY A 39 19.10 0.28 -9.89
CA GLY A 39 18.31 -0.92 -10.17
C GLY A 39 18.50 -1.45 -11.60
N LYS A 40 18.57 -0.57 -12.60
CA LYS A 40 18.79 -0.95 -14.02
C LYS A 40 20.08 -1.72 -14.29
N ARG A 41 21.05 -1.67 -13.37
CA ARG A 41 22.36 -2.34 -13.54
C ARG A 41 22.26 -3.85 -13.48
N ILE A 42 21.25 -4.40 -12.82
CA ILE A 42 20.97 -5.84 -12.82
C ILE A 42 19.50 -6.05 -13.20
N PRO A 43 19.16 -6.32 -14.46
CA PRO A 43 17.79 -6.67 -14.79
C PRO A 43 17.41 -8.04 -14.20
N PHE A 44 16.13 -8.25 -13.91
CA PHE A 44 15.61 -9.55 -13.50
C PHE A 44 15.87 -10.58 -14.60
N SER A 45 16.34 -11.77 -14.22
CA SER A 45 16.18 -12.93 -15.09
C SER A 45 14.71 -13.37 -15.12
N ALA A 46 14.30 -14.11 -16.15
CA ALA A 46 12.95 -14.66 -16.23
C ALA A 46 12.62 -15.57 -15.02
N ALA A 47 13.63 -16.28 -14.49
CA ALA A 47 13.46 -17.13 -13.32
C ALA A 47 13.26 -16.30 -12.04
N ASP A 48 14.04 -15.22 -11.86
CA ASP A 48 13.90 -14.32 -10.72
C ASP A 48 12.52 -13.69 -10.69
N LEU A 49 12.05 -13.21 -11.85
CA LEU A 49 10.72 -12.62 -11.97
C LEU A 49 9.64 -13.67 -11.67
N SER A 50 9.74 -14.89 -12.22
CA SER A 50 8.77 -15.96 -11.94
C SER A 50 8.71 -16.34 -10.46
N ASN A 51 9.86 -16.40 -9.78
CA ASN A 51 9.91 -16.69 -8.34
C ASN A 51 9.27 -15.57 -7.54
N LEU A 52 9.55 -14.32 -7.89
CA LEU A 52 8.99 -13.16 -7.23
C LEU A 52 7.46 -13.10 -7.36
N TYR A 53 6.90 -13.44 -8.52
CA TYR A 53 5.45 -13.55 -8.70
C TYR A 53 4.82 -14.53 -7.70
N GLN A 54 5.43 -15.71 -7.52
CA GLN A 54 4.93 -16.70 -6.57
C GLN A 54 5.03 -16.21 -5.12
N SER A 55 6.13 -15.54 -4.76
CA SER A 55 6.29 -14.94 -3.42
C SER A 55 5.24 -13.86 -3.15
N VAL A 56 4.93 -13.00 -4.13
CA VAL A 56 3.85 -12.00 -4.00
C VAL A 56 2.49 -12.65 -3.82
N ILE A 57 2.16 -13.68 -4.62
CA ILE A 57 0.89 -14.41 -4.48
C ILE A 57 0.77 -15.01 -3.08
N TYR A 58 1.84 -15.63 -2.58
CA TYR A 58 1.86 -16.20 -1.24
C TYR A 58 1.67 -15.12 -0.16
N ALA A 59 2.40 -13.99 -0.26
CA ALA A 59 2.34 -12.91 0.72
C ALA A 59 0.94 -12.25 0.79
N VAL A 60 0.28 -12.06 -0.35
CA VAL A 60 -1.10 -11.56 -0.40
C VAL A 60 -2.05 -12.61 0.19
N HIS A 61 -1.88 -13.89 -0.13
CA HIS A 61 -2.71 -14.96 0.43
C HIS A 61 -2.56 -15.10 1.95
N SER A 62 -1.35 -14.95 2.49
CA SER A 62 -1.09 -14.97 3.93
C SER A 62 -1.60 -13.72 4.64
N SER A 63 -1.88 -12.65 3.90
CA SER A 63 -2.42 -11.40 4.45
C SER A 63 -3.94 -11.45 4.68
N ARG A 64 -4.66 -12.49 4.20
CA ARG A 64 -6.13 -12.54 4.25
C ARG A 64 -6.73 -12.35 5.65
N SER A 65 -6.08 -12.80 6.72
CA SER A 65 -6.55 -12.61 8.09
C SER A 65 -6.48 -11.15 8.57
N ARG A 66 -5.82 -10.26 7.82
CA ARG A 66 -5.64 -8.84 8.10
C ARG A 66 -6.24 -7.93 7.04
N LEU A 67 -6.91 -8.50 6.06
CA LEU A 67 -7.61 -7.77 4.99
C LEU A 67 -9.11 -7.83 5.22
N ILE A 68 -9.81 -6.79 4.82
CA ILE A 68 -11.24 -6.65 5.09
C ILE A 68 -12.07 -7.68 4.31
N ASP A 69 -11.71 -7.96 3.05
CA ASP A 69 -12.45 -8.90 2.20
C ASP A 69 -11.57 -9.56 1.12
N GLN A 70 -12.12 -10.60 0.48
CA GLN A 70 -11.46 -11.30 -0.63
C GLN A 70 -11.25 -10.39 -1.85
N HIS A 71 -12.13 -9.41 -2.05
CA HIS A 71 -12.01 -8.42 -3.11
C HIS A 71 -10.73 -7.60 -2.96
N THR A 72 -10.46 -7.08 -1.77
CA THR A 72 -9.26 -6.31 -1.45
C THR A 72 -8.00 -7.15 -1.63
N ALA A 73 -8.01 -8.41 -1.16
CA ALA A 73 -6.91 -9.34 -1.41
C ALA A 73 -6.63 -9.52 -2.92
N ASN A 74 -7.68 -9.68 -3.73
CA ASN A 74 -7.55 -9.80 -5.18
C ASN A 74 -7.02 -8.51 -5.81
N MET A 75 -7.51 -7.34 -5.40
CA MET A 75 -7.08 -6.05 -5.96
C MET A 75 -5.62 -5.73 -5.62
N ILE A 76 -5.16 -6.05 -4.40
CA ILE A 76 -3.74 -5.95 -4.04
C ILE A 76 -2.90 -6.85 -4.96
N GLY A 77 -3.23 -8.15 -5.02
CA GLY A 77 -2.50 -9.11 -5.84
C GLY A 77 -2.44 -8.71 -7.32
N ASN A 78 -3.59 -8.34 -7.90
CA ASN A 78 -3.68 -7.91 -9.28
C ASN A 78 -2.83 -6.66 -9.54
N THR A 79 -2.89 -5.67 -8.66
CA THR A 79 -2.14 -4.41 -8.82
C THR A 79 -0.63 -4.63 -8.78
N VAL A 80 -0.14 -5.38 -7.81
CA VAL A 80 1.30 -5.63 -7.65
C VAL A 80 1.85 -6.50 -8.78
N LEU A 81 1.13 -7.56 -9.17
CA LEU A 81 1.55 -8.44 -10.26
C LEU A 81 1.49 -7.73 -11.61
N ASP A 82 0.49 -6.89 -11.84
CA ASP A 82 0.40 -6.06 -13.04
C ASP A 82 1.55 -5.05 -13.14
N ALA A 83 1.89 -4.40 -12.02
CA ALA A 83 3.07 -3.52 -11.94
C ALA A 83 4.37 -4.29 -12.23
N LEU A 84 4.57 -5.49 -11.66
CA LEU A 84 5.73 -6.33 -11.99
C LEU A 84 5.77 -6.72 -13.48
N SER A 85 4.60 -6.91 -14.09
CA SER A 85 4.48 -7.34 -15.50
C SER A 85 4.77 -6.22 -16.48
N ARG A 86 4.16 -5.06 -16.26
CA ARG A 86 4.10 -4.00 -17.29
C ARG A 86 4.91 -2.75 -16.95
N SER A 87 5.28 -2.52 -15.68
CA SER A 87 6.09 -1.36 -15.29
C SER A 87 7.57 -1.70 -15.19
N GLN A 88 8.39 -1.05 -16.02
CA GLN A 88 9.85 -1.16 -15.90
C GLN A 88 10.34 -0.40 -14.67
N THR A 89 9.76 0.76 -14.37
CA THR A 89 10.09 1.55 -13.18
C THR A 89 9.89 0.72 -11.91
N PHE A 90 8.77 -0.02 -11.78
CA PHE A 90 8.53 -0.86 -10.62
C PHE A 90 9.54 -2.01 -10.52
N ARG A 91 9.85 -2.69 -11.62
CA ARG A 91 10.87 -3.75 -11.63
C ARG A 91 12.25 -3.22 -11.20
N ASP A 92 12.66 -2.06 -11.70
CA ASP A 92 13.95 -1.44 -11.36
C ASP A 92 14.01 -1.09 -9.86
N ALA A 93 12.92 -0.57 -9.28
CA ALA A 93 12.80 -0.26 -7.85
C ALA A 93 12.87 -1.53 -6.97
N VAL A 94 12.18 -2.60 -7.36
CA VAL A 94 12.21 -3.86 -6.59
C VAL A 94 13.59 -4.52 -6.62
N ILE A 95 14.24 -4.53 -7.79
CA ILE A 95 15.62 -5.02 -7.93
C ILE A 95 16.58 -4.21 -7.08
N TYR A 96 16.42 -2.88 -7.08
CA TYR A 96 17.22 -2.02 -6.23
C TYR A 96 17.16 -2.49 -4.78
N GLY A 97 15.96 -2.72 -4.22
CA GLY A 97 15.83 -3.17 -2.84
C GLY A 97 16.52 -4.49 -2.54
N ILE A 98 16.33 -5.48 -3.42
CA ILE A 98 16.97 -6.79 -3.34
C ILE A 98 18.50 -6.68 -3.22
N HIS A 99 19.13 -5.81 -4.00
CA HIS A 99 20.60 -5.70 -4.05
C HIS A 99 21.18 -4.64 -3.11
N ASN A 100 20.35 -3.77 -2.53
CA ASN A 100 20.78 -2.69 -1.65
C ASN A 100 20.31 -2.87 -0.18
N LYS A 101 19.88 -4.09 0.18
CA LYS A 101 19.47 -4.49 1.55
C LYS A 101 18.20 -3.81 2.04
N GLU A 102 17.32 -3.43 1.13
CA GLU A 102 15.96 -2.99 1.48
C GLU A 102 15.02 -4.20 1.56
N VAL A 103 13.74 -3.95 1.83
CA VAL A 103 12.74 -5.01 1.98
C VAL A 103 12.50 -5.69 0.64
N GLN A 104 12.53 -7.03 0.64
CA GLN A 104 12.13 -7.80 -0.54
C GLN A 104 10.60 -7.75 -0.70
N LEU A 105 10.12 -7.37 -1.88
CA LEU A 105 8.69 -7.26 -2.19
C LEU A 105 7.88 -8.50 -1.77
N GLY A 106 8.42 -9.70 -2.01
CA GLY A 106 7.77 -10.96 -1.66
C GLY A 106 7.62 -11.22 -0.15
N CYS A 107 8.22 -10.39 0.71
CA CYS A 107 8.15 -10.50 2.17
C CYS A 107 7.27 -9.42 2.81
N ILE A 108 6.61 -8.57 2.00
CA ILE A 108 5.67 -7.55 2.47
C ILE A 108 4.28 -8.18 2.61
N THR A 109 3.69 -8.05 3.81
CA THR A 109 2.29 -8.40 4.07
C THR A 109 1.39 -7.16 4.06
N TYR A 110 0.07 -7.36 4.01
CA TYR A 110 -0.90 -6.27 3.80
C TYR A 110 -1.99 -6.27 4.86
N ARG A 111 -2.46 -5.08 5.23
CA ARG A 111 -3.47 -4.86 6.26
C ARG A 111 -4.44 -3.75 5.85
N ASN A 112 -5.64 -3.78 6.43
CA ASN A 112 -6.61 -2.69 6.36
C ASN A 112 -6.88 -2.14 7.77
N GLU A 113 -5.87 -1.53 8.40
CA GLU A 113 -6.02 -0.89 9.70
C GLU A 113 -6.63 0.51 9.52
N TYR A 114 -7.59 0.85 10.37
CA TYR A 114 -8.30 2.13 10.40
C TYR A 114 -8.24 2.73 11.81
N GLU A 115 -8.39 4.04 11.90
CA GLU A 115 -8.45 4.78 13.16
C GLU A 115 -9.71 5.64 13.22
N ILE A 116 -10.20 5.88 14.44
CA ILE A 116 -11.32 6.78 14.69
C ILE A 116 -10.88 8.21 14.40
N ASN A 117 -11.68 8.93 13.62
CA ASN A 117 -11.48 10.35 13.39
C ASN A 117 -11.99 11.15 14.60
N GLU A 118 -11.07 11.63 15.43
CA GLU A 118 -11.39 12.43 16.63
C GLU A 118 -12.15 13.73 16.31
N ASP A 119 -12.02 14.24 15.07
CA ASP A 119 -12.72 15.44 14.62
C ASP A 119 -14.16 15.14 14.12
N SER A 120 -14.56 13.87 14.06
CA SER A 120 -15.87 13.46 13.54
C SER A 120 -17.00 13.76 14.53
N PRO A 121 -18.15 14.29 14.06
CA PRO A 121 -19.32 14.53 14.90
C PRO A 121 -20.11 13.26 15.27
N VAL A 122 -19.82 12.08 14.68
CA VAL A 122 -20.55 10.83 14.98
C VAL A 122 -20.35 10.40 16.43
N GLY A 123 -19.15 10.62 16.98
CA GLY A 123 -18.83 10.30 18.38
C GLY A 123 -18.93 8.80 18.69
N VAL A 124 -18.21 7.98 17.92
CA VAL A 124 -18.21 6.51 18.09
C VAL A 124 -17.04 6.08 18.97
N ASP A 125 -17.31 5.20 19.93
CA ASP A 125 -16.30 4.70 20.87
C ASP A 125 -15.41 3.59 20.26
N SER A 126 -15.86 2.90 19.22
CA SER A 126 -15.14 1.80 18.56
C SER A 126 -15.69 1.50 17.15
N ILE A 127 -14.85 0.96 16.26
CA ILE A 127 -15.19 0.75 14.85
C ILE A 127 -16.32 -0.27 14.69
N HIS A 128 -16.41 -1.30 15.54
CA HIS A 128 -17.44 -2.34 15.43
C HIS A 128 -18.86 -1.81 15.69
N LEU A 129 -19.02 -0.63 16.28
CA LEU A 129 -20.32 0.00 16.56
C LEU A 129 -20.80 0.86 15.39
N LEU A 130 -19.99 1.04 14.35
CA LEU A 130 -20.38 1.83 13.18
C LEU A 130 -21.48 1.17 12.38
N THR A 131 -22.22 2.01 11.69
CA THR A 131 -23.23 1.63 10.73
C THR A 131 -22.95 2.22 9.36
N HIS A 132 -23.55 1.63 8.33
CA HIS A 132 -23.54 2.18 6.98
C HIS A 132 -24.09 3.60 6.96
N SER A 133 -25.17 3.86 7.71
CA SER A 133 -25.80 5.18 7.75
C SER A 133 -24.80 6.26 8.17
N GLU A 134 -23.98 6.00 9.18
CA GLU A 134 -22.96 6.94 9.66
C GLU A 134 -21.82 7.15 8.65
N LEU A 135 -21.47 6.14 7.84
CA LEU A 135 -20.51 6.33 6.74
C LEU A 135 -21.06 7.23 5.64
N TYR A 136 -22.36 7.16 5.36
CA TYR A 136 -23.01 7.91 4.27
C TYR A 136 -23.49 9.30 4.67
N GLU A 137 -23.70 9.56 5.96
CA GLU A 137 -24.20 10.85 6.46
C GLU A 137 -23.16 11.98 6.41
N TYR A 138 -21.86 11.65 6.50
CA TYR A 138 -20.78 12.63 6.62
C TYR A 138 -19.84 12.62 5.43
N GLU A 139 -19.45 13.81 4.95
CA GLU A 139 -18.48 13.97 3.87
C GLU A 139 -17.04 13.95 4.38
N ALA A 140 -16.08 13.90 3.45
CA ALA A 140 -14.66 14.00 3.75
C ALA A 140 -14.34 15.27 4.58
N GLY A 141 -13.55 15.10 5.64
CA GLY A 141 -13.35 16.05 6.73
C GLY A 141 -14.16 15.76 8.00
N GLN A 142 -15.24 14.96 7.92
CA GLN A 142 -16.14 14.64 9.03
C GLN A 142 -16.46 13.14 9.14
N GLU A 143 -15.89 12.32 8.27
CA GLU A 143 -16.02 10.86 8.26
C GLU A 143 -15.63 10.25 9.61
N PRO A 144 -16.30 9.17 10.05
CA PRO A 144 -16.07 8.61 11.38
C PRO A 144 -14.71 7.93 11.55
N ILE A 145 -14.14 7.36 10.48
CA ILE A 145 -12.88 6.63 10.51
C ILE A 145 -12.01 6.95 9.30
N LEU A 146 -10.70 6.81 9.47
CA LEU A 146 -9.68 7.05 8.45
C LEU A 146 -8.82 5.79 8.29
N PRO A 147 -8.42 5.40 7.08
CA PRO A 147 -7.45 4.32 6.92
C PRO A 147 -6.06 4.78 7.34
N ILE A 148 -5.36 3.94 8.08
CA ILE A 148 -3.92 4.10 8.33
C ILE A 148 -3.20 3.64 7.05
N CYS A 149 -2.58 4.58 6.34
CA CYS A 149 -1.84 4.33 5.11
C CYS A 149 -0.34 4.50 5.37
N GLU A 150 0.39 3.39 5.52
CA GLU A 150 1.81 3.42 5.86
C GLU A 150 2.57 2.12 5.55
N ALA A 151 3.87 2.27 5.34
CA ALA A 151 4.85 1.19 5.27
C ALA A 151 5.62 1.06 6.59
N ARG A 152 5.41 -0.03 7.34
CA ARG A 152 6.08 -0.29 8.62
C ARG A 152 6.63 -1.70 8.75
N LYS A 153 7.40 -1.91 9.81
CA LYS A 153 7.80 -3.23 10.30
C LYS A 153 7.16 -3.46 11.66
N ASP A 154 6.75 -4.70 11.92
CA ASP A 154 6.21 -5.08 13.21
C ASP A 154 7.33 -5.33 14.26
N GLU A 155 6.94 -5.80 15.45
CA GLU A 155 7.88 -6.12 16.54
C GLU A 155 8.87 -7.26 16.20
N HIS A 156 8.62 -8.03 15.14
CA HIS A 156 9.49 -9.11 14.65
C HIS A 156 10.33 -8.66 13.45
N GLU A 157 10.34 -7.37 13.12
CA GLU A 157 10.98 -6.79 11.92
C GLU A 157 10.36 -7.28 10.59
N GLU A 158 9.15 -7.83 10.63
CA GLU A 158 8.42 -8.26 9.43
C GLU A 158 7.72 -7.05 8.80
N ALA A 159 7.97 -6.84 7.50
CA ALA A 159 7.44 -5.69 6.78
C ALA A 159 5.95 -5.88 6.46
N TYR A 160 5.15 -4.85 6.71
CA TYR A 160 3.76 -4.78 6.32
C TYR A 160 3.40 -3.40 5.76
N ILE A 161 2.32 -3.37 5.01
CA ILE A 161 1.66 -2.15 4.55
C ILE A 161 0.25 -2.16 5.09
N SER A 162 -0.12 -1.13 5.85
CA SER A 162 -1.52 -0.82 6.07
C SER A 162 -1.99 0.14 4.98
N PHE A 163 -3.15 -0.11 4.40
CA PHE A 163 -3.73 0.74 3.39
C PHE A 163 -5.26 0.66 3.38
N SER A 164 -5.91 1.62 2.73
CA SER A 164 -7.36 1.64 2.57
C SER A 164 -7.90 0.35 1.94
N ALA A 165 -9.10 -0.08 2.35
CA ALA A 165 -9.87 -1.13 1.68
C ALA A 165 -10.02 -0.85 0.18
N ALA A 166 -10.08 -1.89 -0.65
CA ALA A 166 -10.14 -1.69 -2.09
C ALA A 166 -11.53 -1.16 -2.51
N PRO A 167 -11.58 -0.11 -3.35
CA PRO A 167 -12.83 0.31 -3.98
C PRO A 167 -13.31 -0.74 -5.00
N ASP A 168 -14.51 -0.56 -5.55
CA ASP A 168 -15.07 -1.46 -6.56
C ASP A 168 -14.22 -1.50 -7.85
N THR A 169 -14.23 -2.62 -8.58
CA THR A 169 -13.33 -2.90 -9.72
C THR A 169 -13.26 -1.81 -10.79
N ASP A 170 -14.37 -1.13 -11.05
CA ASP A 170 -14.47 -0.11 -12.10
C ASP A 170 -14.73 1.31 -11.54
N SER A 171 -14.49 1.50 -10.24
CA SER A 171 -14.72 2.79 -9.61
C SER A 171 -13.73 3.86 -10.09
N CYS A 172 -14.11 5.12 -9.99
CA CYS A 172 -13.19 6.21 -10.31
C CYS A 172 -12.04 6.33 -9.30
N GLU A 173 -12.19 5.76 -8.11
CA GLU A 173 -11.15 5.71 -7.07
C GLU A 173 -10.04 4.71 -7.38
N MET A 174 -10.33 3.64 -8.15
CA MET A 174 -9.42 2.51 -8.35
C MET A 174 -8.02 2.94 -8.83
N PRO A 175 -7.83 3.78 -9.87
CA PRO A 175 -6.49 4.16 -10.31
C PRO A 175 -5.66 4.89 -9.24
N SER A 176 -6.31 5.72 -8.41
CA SER A 176 -5.65 6.44 -7.33
C SER A 176 -5.41 5.56 -6.10
N TRP A 177 -6.25 4.56 -5.88
CA TRP A 177 -6.02 3.55 -4.85
C TRP A 177 -4.83 2.67 -5.22
N GLN A 178 -4.74 2.21 -6.48
CA GLN A 178 -3.64 1.39 -6.97
C GLN A 178 -2.29 2.11 -6.88
N GLU A 179 -2.25 3.39 -7.25
CA GLU A 179 -1.01 4.17 -7.15
C GLU A 179 -0.59 4.43 -5.71
N GLY A 180 -1.54 4.71 -4.81
CA GLY A 180 -1.22 4.84 -3.38
C GLY A 180 -0.75 3.51 -2.75
N LEU A 181 -1.29 2.36 -3.18
CA LEU A 181 -0.75 1.07 -2.74
C LEU A 181 0.70 0.87 -3.21
N ILE A 182 0.99 1.22 -4.47
CA ILE A 182 2.35 1.17 -5.00
C ILE A 182 3.27 2.14 -4.26
N HIS A 183 2.79 3.33 -3.89
CA HIS A 183 3.52 4.30 -3.09
C HIS A 183 4.05 3.69 -1.79
N GLU A 184 3.18 3.03 -1.00
CA GLU A 184 3.60 2.36 0.23
C GLU A 184 4.60 1.21 -0.02
N ILE A 185 4.44 0.47 -1.12
CA ILE A 185 5.40 -0.57 -1.50
C ILE A 185 6.78 0.05 -1.81
N ILE A 186 6.81 1.20 -2.49
CA ILE A 186 8.06 1.88 -2.83
C ILE A 186 8.85 2.28 -1.57
N HIS A 187 8.18 2.74 -0.50
CA HIS A 187 8.87 3.01 0.77
C HIS A 187 9.70 1.81 1.23
N HIS A 188 9.10 0.61 1.25
CA HIS A 188 9.77 -0.61 1.68
C HIS A 188 10.87 -1.09 0.72
N VAL A 189 10.59 -1.14 -0.57
CA VAL A 189 11.51 -1.76 -1.54
C VAL A 189 12.65 -0.83 -1.97
N THR A 190 12.58 0.46 -1.63
CA THR A 190 13.66 1.41 -1.97
C THR A 190 14.23 2.18 -0.79
N GLY A 191 13.60 2.15 0.38
CA GLY A 191 13.97 3.01 1.50
C GLY A 191 13.75 4.50 1.23
N ALA A 192 12.98 4.85 0.19
CA ALA A 192 12.64 6.24 -0.12
C ALA A 192 11.68 6.78 0.94
N GLY A 193 11.79 8.06 1.26
CA GLY A 193 10.89 8.75 2.17
C GLY A 193 10.13 9.88 1.48
N ASP A 194 9.10 10.36 2.16
CA ASP A 194 8.35 11.55 1.74
C ASP A 194 9.10 12.85 2.06
N PRO A 195 8.67 14.00 1.49
CA PRO A 195 9.31 15.30 1.75
C PRO A 195 9.26 15.71 3.22
N LEU A 196 10.38 16.19 3.77
CA LEU A 196 10.47 16.64 5.17
C LEU A 196 10.06 18.11 5.38
N GLU A 197 10.28 18.99 4.40
CA GLU A 197 10.15 20.46 4.57
C GLU A 197 9.23 21.09 3.50
N ASP A 198 9.34 20.66 2.23
CA ASP A 198 8.68 21.30 1.08
C ASP A 198 7.53 20.47 0.48
N GLY A 199 6.82 19.70 1.31
CA GLY A 199 5.75 18.79 0.85
C GLY A 199 4.61 19.47 0.07
N ASN A 200 4.40 20.77 0.22
CA ASN A 200 3.35 21.49 -0.53
C ASN A 200 3.71 21.73 -2.02
N ILE A 201 5.00 21.69 -2.37
CA ILE A 201 5.52 22.04 -3.71
C ILE A 201 6.42 20.97 -4.32
N GLU A 202 6.84 19.98 -3.52
CA GLU A 202 7.58 18.82 -4.00
C GLU A 202 6.79 17.53 -3.72
N PRO A 203 6.75 16.60 -4.68
CA PRO A 203 6.10 15.30 -4.48
C PRO A 203 6.92 14.35 -3.59
N GLY A 204 8.25 14.47 -3.57
CA GLY A 204 9.13 13.50 -2.92
C GLY A 204 9.44 12.29 -3.82
N PRO A 205 10.54 11.57 -3.53
CA PRO A 205 11.00 10.48 -4.38
C PRO A 205 10.05 9.28 -4.40
N THR A 206 9.36 8.96 -3.30
CA THR A 206 8.37 7.87 -3.26
C THR A 206 7.21 8.14 -4.23
N GLU A 207 6.59 9.32 -4.11
CA GLU A 207 5.51 9.75 -5.01
C GLU A 207 6.01 9.85 -6.47
N ILE A 208 7.21 10.37 -6.72
CA ILE A 208 7.76 10.41 -8.10
C ILE A 208 7.82 9.02 -8.72
N LEU A 209 8.28 8.02 -7.97
CA LEU A 209 8.34 6.64 -8.44
C LEU A 209 6.94 6.07 -8.67
N ALA A 210 6.02 6.24 -7.71
CA ALA A 210 4.63 5.78 -7.82
C ALA A 210 3.92 6.37 -9.04
N ARG A 211 4.08 7.68 -9.28
CA ARG A 211 3.50 8.39 -10.43
C ARG A 211 4.06 7.92 -11.78
N ARG A 212 5.36 7.60 -11.86
CA ARG A 212 5.96 7.01 -13.07
C ARG A 212 5.39 5.61 -13.34
N ILE A 213 5.20 4.81 -12.31
CA ILE A 213 4.59 3.47 -12.42
C ILE A 213 3.14 3.59 -12.90
N ALA A 214 2.36 4.49 -12.30
CA ALA A 214 1.00 4.79 -12.73
C ALA A 214 0.93 5.21 -14.22
N GLN A 215 1.86 6.06 -14.65
CA GLN A 215 1.96 6.48 -16.05
C GLN A 215 2.25 5.30 -17.00
N GLU A 216 3.18 4.41 -16.64
CA GLU A 216 3.51 3.22 -17.44
C GLU A 216 2.34 2.23 -17.53
N LEU A 217 1.52 2.15 -16.49
CA LEU A 217 0.38 1.23 -16.41
C LEU A 217 -0.92 1.80 -16.97
N GLY A 218 -0.97 3.11 -17.23
CA GLY A 218 -2.14 3.82 -17.75
C GLY A 218 -3.16 4.20 -16.68
N TRP A 219 -2.75 4.33 -15.42
CA TRP A 219 -3.63 4.74 -14.32
C TRP A 219 -3.84 6.25 -14.35
N SER A 220 -5.09 6.67 -14.55
CA SER A 220 -5.47 8.09 -14.64
C SER A 220 -5.60 8.68 -13.24
N ILE A 221 -4.68 9.58 -12.87
CA ILE A 221 -4.60 10.20 -11.53
C ILE A 221 -4.49 11.71 -11.70
N PRO A 222 -5.16 12.53 -10.87
CA PRO A 222 -5.01 13.98 -10.92
C PRO A 222 -3.54 14.40 -10.77
N GLU A 223 -3.13 15.46 -11.45
CA GLU A 223 -1.80 16.04 -11.25
C GLU A 223 -1.79 16.91 -10.01
N PHE A 224 -0.88 16.60 -9.07
CA PHE A 224 -0.71 17.37 -7.84
C PHE A 224 0.63 18.09 -7.87
N THR A 225 0.66 19.30 -7.31
CA THR A 225 1.88 20.11 -7.27
C THR A 225 2.84 19.68 -6.17
N GLY A 226 2.35 19.03 -5.11
CA GLY A 226 3.16 18.53 -4.01
C GLY A 226 2.42 17.50 -3.16
N TYR A 227 3.20 16.71 -2.42
CA TYR A 227 2.73 15.62 -1.57
C TYR A 227 1.68 16.01 -0.51
N ALA A 228 1.88 17.15 0.14
CA ALA A 228 1.01 17.71 1.18
C ALA A 228 0.09 18.82 0.65
N SER A 229 0.03 19.01 -0.68
CA SER A 229 -0.86 20.03 -1.27
C SER A 229 -2.32 19.81 -0.86
N PRO A 230 -3.08 20.87 -0.55
CA PRO A 230 -4.48 20.73 -0.10
C PRO A 230 -5.35 19.91 -1.07
N ASP A 231 -5.15 20.06 -2.37
CA ASP A 231 -5.88 19.32 -3.40
C ASP A 231 -5.59 17.82 -3.34
N ARG A 232 -4.32 17.42 -3.11
CA ARG A 232 -3.95 16.01 -2.91
C ARG A 232 -4.58 15.46 -1.63
N VAL A 233 -4.48 16.19 -0.52
CA VAL A 233 -5.05 15.77 0.77
C VAL A 233 -6.57 15.58 0.67
N ALA A 234 -7.28 16.53 0.05
CA ALA A 234 -8.74 16.44 -0.14
C ALA A 234 -9.13 15.28 -1.07
N HIS A 235 -8.38 15.08 -2.16
CA HIS A 235 -8.59 13.95 -3.07
C HIS A 235 -8.41 12.60 -2.35
N LEU A 236 -7.33 12.43 -1.58
CA LEU A 236 -7.05 11.18 -0.88
C LEU A 236 -8.09 10.88 0.21
N ARG A 237 -8.52 11.89 0.98
CA ARG A 237 -9.61 11.71 1.97
C ARG A 237 -10.90 11.27 1.30
N THR A 238 -11.28 11.92 0.20
CA THR A 238 -12.49 11.55 -0.56
C THR A 238 -12.38 10.14 -1.14
N ARG A 239 -11.24 9.80 -1.75
CA ARG A 239 -10.95 8.44 -2.26
C ARG A 239 -11.14 7.40 -1.17
N ASN A 240 -10.56 7.63 0.01
CA ASN A 240 -10.60 6.69 1.13
C ASN A 240 -12.02 6.48 1.66
N LEU A 241 -12.77 7.57 1.84
CA LEU A 241 -14.16 7.50 2.28
C LEU A 241 -15.04 6.76 1.27
N ASN A 242 -14.89 7.05 -0.01
CA ASN A 242 -15.66 6.37 -1.06
C ASN A 242 -15.29 4.89 -1.19
N ALA A 243 -14.00 4.55 -1.08
CA ALA A 243 -13.56 3.15 -1.10
C ALA A 243 -14.13 2.37 0.10
N LEU A 244 -14.16 2.98 1.29
CA LEU A 244 -14.77 2.38 2.47
C LEU A 244 -16.30 2.21 2.30
N ARG A 245 -17.00 3.23 1.79
CA ARG A 245 -18.44 3.16 1.48
C ARG A 245 -18.78 2.05 0.48
N GLN A 246 -18.01 1.96 -0.60
CA GLN A 246 -18.17 0.89 -1.61
C GLN A 246 -17.92 -0.48 -0.98
N THR A 247 -16.87 -0.62 -0.17
CA THR A 247 -16.56 -1.86 0.55
C THR A 247 -17.70 -2.25 1.49
N ALA A 248 -18.18 -1.32 2.30
CA ALA A 248 -19.33 -1.51 3.18
C ALA A 248 -20.58 -1.98 2.40
N THR A 249 -20.88 -1.33 1.27
CA THR A 249 -22.00 -1.74 0.40
C THR A 249 -21.83 -3.12 -0.21
N ARG A 250 -20.61 -3.59 -0.49
CA ARG A 250 -20.39 -4.99 -0.93
C ARG A 250 -20.77 -6.01 0.15
N HIS A 251 -20.82 -5.59 1.42
CA HIS A 251 -21.18 -6.41 2.58
C HIS A 251 -22.48 -5.93 3.24
N GLU A 252 -23.41 -5.33 2.48
CA GLU A 252 -24.66 -4.77 3.00
C GLU A 252 -25.48 -5.78 3.83
N ASP A 253 -25.52 -7.04 3.37
CA ASP A 253 -26.25 -8.11 4.06
C ASP A 253 -25.59 -8.56 5.39
N ASN A 254 -24.32 -8.18 5.63
CA ASN A 254 -23.50 -8.58 6.78
C ASN A 254 -22.82 -7.37 7.45
N GLU A 255 -23.55 -6.25 7.57
CA GLU A 255 -23.04 -4.97 8.09
C GLU A 255 -22.30 -5.09 9.43
N GLU A 256 -22.89 -5.74 10.43
CA GLU A 256 -22.30 -5.91 11.76
C GLU A 256 -20.96 -6.67 11.68
N ALA A 257 -20.95 -7.80 10.97
CA ALA A 257 -19.75 -8.60 10.76
C ALA A 257 -18.65 -7.83 10.00
N PHE A 258 -19.02 -6.97 9.05
CA PHE A 258 -18.09 -6.13 8.31
C PHE A 258 -17.34 -5.16 9.25
N PHE A 259 -18.06 -4.43 10.10
CA PHE A 259 -17.45 -3.49 11.03
C PHE A 259 -16.71 -4.18 12.19
N GLU A 260 -17.24 -5.31 12.70
CA GLU A 260 -16.52 -6.16 13.67
C GLU A 260 -15.17 -6.61 13.12
N ARG A 261 -15.13 -7.09 11.87
CA ARG A 261 -13.89 -7.51 11.23
C ARG A 261 -12.92 -6.35 11.07
N LEU A 262 -13.42 -5.17 10.67
CA LEU A 262 -12.58 -3.97 10.51
C LEU A 262 -11.97 -3.52 11.85
N ASP A 263 -12.74 -3.57 12.93
CA ASP A 263 -12.28 -3.29 14.30
C ASP A 263 -11.21 -4.30 14.74
N VAL A 264 -11.45 -5.60 14.55
CA VAL A 264 -10.48 -6.67 14.88
C VAL A 264 -9.14 -6.45 14.17
N ILE A 265 -9.17 -6.12 12.88
CA ILE A 265 -7.96 -5.85 12.09
C ILE A 265 -7.24 -4.61 12.65
N SER A 266 -7.99 -3.53 12.91
CA SER A 266 -7.47 -2.24 13.37
C SER A 266 -6.86 -2.31 14.78
N GLU A 267 -7.41 -3.15 15.65
CA GLU A 267 -6.88 -3.46 16.98
C GLU A 267 -5.64 -4.39 16.94
N GLY A 268 -5.15 -4.74 15.75
CA GLY A 268 -3.96 -5.55 15.60
C GLY A 268 -4.20 -7.05 15.84
N TYR A 269 -5.44 -7.54 15.73
CA TYR A 269 -5.77 -8.97 15.77
C TYR A 269 -6.00 -9.61 14.39
N GLU A 270 -5.95 -10.94 14.35
CA GLU A 270 -6.25 -11.73 13.14
C GLU A 270 -7.74 -12.07 13.08
N ALA A 271 -8.39 -11.75 11.97
CA ALA A 271 -9.73 -12.22 11.62
C ALA A 271 -9.68 -13.54 10.83
N SER A 272 -10.83 -14.11 10.44
CA SER A 272 -10.84 -15.35 9.65
C SER A 272 -10.13 -15.15 8.32
N ALA A 273 -9.16 -16.01 8.00
CA ALA A 273 -8.47 -15.94 6.71
C ALA A 273 -9.36 -16.37 5.52
N ASP A 274 -10.49 -17.04 5.80
CA ASP A 274 -11.41 -17.55 4.80
C ASP A 274 -12.71 -16.72 4.68
N PHE A 275 -12.77 -15.57 5.35
CA PHE A 275 -13.91 -14.64 5.31
C PHE A 275 -15.25 -15.34 5.62
N THR A 276 -15.31 -16.00 6.78
CA THR A 276 -16.42 -16.87 7.20
C THR A 276 -17.58 -16.15 7.90
N GLU A 277 -17.39 -14.87 8.18
CA GLU A 277 -18.35 -13.96 8.80
C GLU A 277 -19.46 -13.59 7.81
#